data_AF-A0A843ASP5-F1
#
_entry.id   AF-A0A843ASP5-F1
#
_cell.length_a   1.000
_cell.length_b   1.000
_cell.length_c   1.000
_cell.angle_alpha   90.00
_cell.angle_beta   90.00
_cell.angle_gamma   90.00
#
_symmetry.space_group_name_H-M   'P 1'
#
loop_
_entity.id
_entity.type
_entity.pdbx_description
1 polymer ?
#
loop_
_entity_poly.entity_id
_entity_poly.type
_entity_poly.pdbx_seq_one_letter_code
_entity_poly.pdbx_strand_id
1 'polypeptide(L)'
;MMRIEIDGEYSGIKFSASHFIPGHAKCGRLHGHSYTLHLVLYGEKAEDGMVMDFVDLKKALKKIVDEFDHRVLLPTRSKNVIIKKGPEVEVMVGGKRYVFPSDDVLLLNISQTSAEELSELILARLVKILDFPPNVRIVEVGLDEERGQTAWAKREVAD
;
A
#
# COMPACT_ATOMS: atom_id res chain seq x y z
N MET A 1 18.70 -19.13 -0.66
CA MET A 1 17.57 -18.39 -0.07
C MET A 1 16.24 -19.05 -0.40
N MET A 2 15.48 -19.31 0.65
CA MET A 2 14.10 -19.76 0.63
C MET A 2 13.17 -18.58 0.34
N ARG A 3 12.10 -18.83 -0.44
CA ARG A 3 11.00 -17.88 -0.67
C ARG A 3 9.83 -18.28 0.22
N ILE A 4 9.34 -17.34 1.04
CA ILE A 4 8.07 -17.49 1.77
C ILE A 4 7.11 -16.40 1.34
N GLU A 5 5.81 -16.68 1.41
CA GLU A 5 4.77 -15.81 0.86
C GLU A 5 3.55 -15.76 1.78
N ILE A 6 3.00 -14.55 1.94
CA ILE A 6 1.62 -14.33 2.35
C ILE A 6 0.85 -13.96 1.09
N ASP A 7 0.05 -14.90 0.60
CA ASP A 7 -0.98 -14.61 -0.39
C ASP A 7 -2.11 -13.85 0.32
N GLY A 8 -2.27 -12.58 -0.04
CA GLY A 8 -3.26 -11.69 0.56
C GLY A 8 -4.70 -12.08 0.24
N GLU A 9 -4.94 -12.73 -0.90
CA GLU A 9 -6.28 -13.14 -1.33
C GLU A 9 -6.84 -14.19 -0.38
N TYR A 10 -6.04 -15.22 -0.10
CA TYR A 10 -6.40 -16.33 0.80
C TYR A 10 -6.18 -16.00 2.28
N SER A 11 -5.33 -15.03 2.61
CA SER A 11 -5.07 -14.61 4.00
C SER A 11 -5.96 -13.46 4.48
N GLY A 12 -6.83 -12.92 3.62
CA GLY A 12 -7.74 -11.82 3.98
C GLY A 12 -7.03 -10.48 4.22
N ILE A 13 -5.88 -10.27 3.57
CA ILE A 13 -5.11 -9.03 3.66
C ILE A 13 -5.58 -8.09 2.55
N LYS A 14 -6.70 -7.41 2.80
CA LYS A 14 -7.42 -6.61 1.81
C LYS A 14 -7.93 -5.31 2.42
N PHE A 15 -8.13 -4.31 1.58
CA PHE A 15 -8.83 -3.07 1.92
C PHE A 15 -9.61 -2.55 0.71
N SER A 16 -10.66 -1.77 0.95
CA SER A 16 -11.38 -1.06 -0.10
C SER A 16 -11.18 0.44 0.05
N ALA A 17 -10.78 1.11 -1.03
CA ALA A 17 -10.51 2.54 -1.00
C ALA A 17 -10.91 3.21 -2.31
N SER A 18 -11.16 4.51 -2.25
CA SER A 18 -11.44 5.35 -3.41
C SER A 18 -10.23 6.23 -3.75
N HIS A 19 -9.99 6.45 -5.03
CA HIS A 19 -8.87 7.25 -5.52
C HIS A 19 -9.14 7.82 -6.92
N PHE A 20 -8.16 8.53 -7.47
CA PHE A 20 -8.11 8.94 -8.86
C PHE A 20 -6.64 9.14 -9.29
N ILE A 21 -6.37 8.96 -10.58
CA ILE A 21 -5.06 9.16 -11.21
C ILE A 21 -5.13 10.41 -12.10
N PRO A 22 -4.66 11.59 -11.62
CA PRO A 22 -4.67 12.83 -12.38
C PRO A 22 -4.01 12.71 -13.76
N GLY A 23 -4.72 13.13 -14.81
CA GLY A 23 -4.24 13.11 -16.20
C GLY A 23 -4.62 11.85 -16.99
N HIS A 24 -5.11 10.80 -16.32
CA HIS A 24 -5.58 9.59 -17.01
C HIS A 24 -7.05 9.74 -17.47
N ALA A 25 -7.37 9.31 -18.69
CA ALA A 25 -8.68 9.56 -19.31
C ALA A 25 -9.86 8.89 -18.55
N LYS A 26 -9.68 7.64 -18.11
CA LYS A 26 -10.67 6.88 -17.34
C LYS A 26 -10.45 7.02 -15.83
N CYS A 27 -9.29 6.56 -15.35
CA CYS A 27 -8.87 6.60 -13.94
C CYS A 27 -8.70 8.01 -13.34
N GLY A 28 -8.77 9.09 -14.13
CA GLY A 28 -8.79 10.47 -13.62
C GLY A 28 -10.15 10.90 -13.05
N ARG A 29 -11.17 10.04 -13.09
CA ARG A 29 -12.44 10.19 -12.36
C ARG A 29 -12.32 9.50 -11.01
N LEU A 30 -12.98 10.04 -9.97
CA LEU A 30 -13.07 9.34 -8.70
C LEU A 30 -13.75 7.99 -8.91
N HIS A 31 -13.11 6.94 -8.41
CA HIS A 31 -13.59 5.55 -8.42
C HIS A 31 -12.92 4.84 -7.24
N GLY A 32 -13.11 3.53 -7.13
CA GLY A 32 -12.47 2.75 -6.07
C GLY A 32 -12.22 1.32 -6.48
N HIS A 33 -11.44 0.65 -5.65
CA HIS A 33 -10.99 -0.71 -5.81
C HIS A 33 -11.06 -1.46 -4.49
N SER A 34 -11.21 -2.77 -4.58
CA SER A 34 -10.90 -3.68 -3.48
C SER A 34 -9.49 -4.20 -3.71
N TYR A 35 -8.55 -3.65 -2.96
CA TYR A 35 -7.13 -3.94 -3.06
C TYR A 35 -6.78 -5.21 -2.28
N THR A 36 -5.86 -6.01 -2.83
CA THR A 36 -5.27 -7.15 -2.14
C THR A 36 -3.77 -6.93 -1.99
N LEU A 37 -3.27 -7.05 -0.74
CA LEU A 37 -1.87 -6.85 -0.40
C LEU A 37 -1.18 -8.20 -0.18
N HIS A 38 -0.17 -8.48 -0.98
CA HIS A 38 0.69 -9.65 -0.92
C HIS A 38 2.06 -9.31 -0.32
N LEU A 39 2.71 -10.30 0.29
CA LEU A 39 4.06 -10.18 0.80
C LEU A 39 4.87 -11.39 0.38
N VAL A 40 6.09 -11.15 -0.10
CA VAL A 40 7.07 -12.20 -0.37
C VAL A 40 8.38 -11.84 0.33
N LEU A 41 8.94 -12.79 1.07
CA LEU A 41 10.27 -12.66 1.67
C LEU A 41 11.22 -13.68 1.06
N TYR A 42 12.49 -13.28 0.90
CA TYR A 42 13.59 -14.18 0.58
C TYR A 42 14.63 -14.13 1.69
N GLY A 43 15.00 -15.29 2.20
CA GLY A 43 15.95 -15.41 3.31
C GLY A 43 16.46 -16.83 3.50
N GLU A 44 17.26 -17.04 4.53
CA GLU A 44 17.67 -18.38 4.97
C GLU A 44 16.87 -18.80 6.21
N LYS A 45 16.80 -20.10 6.48
CA LYS A 45 16.22 -20.59 7.73
C LYS A 45 17.17 -20.25 8.89
N ALA A 46 16.63 -19.73 9.97
CA ALA A 46 17.34 -19.61 11.24
C ALA A 46 17.47 -20.99 11.94
N GLU A 47 18.08 -21.02 13.13
CA GLU A 47 18.30 -22.25 13.90
C GLU A 47 16.99 -22.97 14.27
N ASP A 48 15.90 -22.21 14.43
CA ASP A 48 14.56 -22.73 14.68
C ASP A 48 13.87 -23.33 13.43
N GLY A 49 14.53 -23.24 12.28
CA GLY A 49 14.02 -23.77 11.00
C GLY A 49 13.09 -22.82 10.24
N MET A 50 12.86 -21.59 10.70
CA MET A 50 11.97 -20.62 10.06
C MET A 50 12.77 -19.50 9.37
N VAL A 51 12.19 -18.91 8.32
CA VAL A 51 12.70 -17.64 7.76
C VAL A 51 12.18 -16.47 8.60
N MET A 52 10.87 -16.49 8.89
CA MET A 52 10.17 -15.53 9.77
C MET A 52 8.81 -16.12 10.17
N ASP A 53 8.29 -15.74 11.34
CA ASP A 53 6.96 -16.17 11.80
C ASP A 53 5.84 -15.53 10.95
N PHE A 54 5.01 -16.36 10.32
CA PHE A 54 3.86 -15.91 9.53
C PHE A 54 2.82 -15.13 10.33
N VAL A 55 2.69 -15.36 11.63
CA VAL A 55 1.76 -14.64 12.51
C VAL A 55 2.14 -13.17 12.59
N ASP A 56 3.43 -12.87 12.77
CA ASP A 56 3.91 -11.49 12.87
C ASP A 56 3.80 -10.76 11.53
N LEU A 57 4.08 -11.46 10.42
CA LEU A 57 3.84 -10.94 9.07
C LEU A 57 2.37 -10.57 8.86
N LYS A 58 1.45 -11.48 9.16
CA LYS A 58 0.01 -11.23 8.98
C LYS A 58 -0.49 -10.09 9.87
N LYS A 59 -0.04 -9.99 11.12
CA LYS A 59 -0.39 -8.88 12.01
C LYS A 59 0.08 -7.53 11.45
N ALA A 60 1.32 -7.45 10.97
CA ALA A 60 1.87 -6.23 10.39
C ALA A 60 1.13 -5.82 9.11
N LEU A 61 0.87 -6.76 8.21
CA LEU A 61 0.11 -6.52 6.98
C LEU A 61 -1.33 -6.08 7.30
N LYS A 62 -1.99 -6.75 8.25
CA LYS A 62 -3.37 -6.42 8.64
C LYS A 62 -3.46 -4.99 9.20
N LYS A 63 -2.52 -4.62 10.08
CA LYS A 63 -2.40 -3.25 10.60
C LYS A 63 -2.28 -2.23 9.48
N ILE A 64 -1.47 -2.49 8.46
CA ILE A 64 -1.32 -1.56 7.33
C ILE A 64 -2.62 -1.45 6.55
N VAL A 65 -3.23 -2.56 6.11
CA VAL A 65 -4.46 -2.48 5.28
C VAL A 65 -5.62 -1.81 6.02
N ASP A 66 -5.72 -2.00 7.34
CA ASP A 66 -6.75 -1.37 8.17
C ASP A 66 -6.61 0.17 8.22
N GLU A 67 -5.40 0.72 8.01
CA GLU A 67 -5.21 2.18 7.89
C GLU A 67 -5.77 2.75 6.57
N PHE A 68 -5.80 1.93 5.51
CA PHE A 68 -6.25 2.31 4.17
C PHE A 68 -7.73 2.03 3.93
N ASP A 69 -8.30 1.10 4.70
CA ASP A 69 -9.66 0.62 4.49
C ASP A 69 -10.72 1.71 4.70
N HIS A 70 -11.68 1.74 3.78
CA HIS A 70 -12.77 2.72 3.71
C HIS A 70 -12.30 4.19 3.65
N ARG A 71 -11.16 4.46 3.01
CA ARG A 71 -10.63 5.83 2.84
C ARG A 71 -10.66 6.33 1.39
N VAL A 72 -10.64 7.65 1.25
CA VAL A 72 -10.27 8.35 0.01
C VAL A 72 -8.77 8.63 0.04
N LEU A 73 -8.02 8.02 -0.88
CA LEU A 73 -6.58 8.15 -0.97
C LEU A 73 -6.21 9.40 -1.77
N LEU A 74 -5.41 10.29 -1.18
CA LEU A 74 -5.00 11.55 -1.83
C LEU A 74 -3.47 11.73 -1.85
N PRO A 75 -2.87 11.99 -3.03
CA PRO A 75 -1.41 12.11 -3.18
C PRO A 75 -0.93 13.54 -2.86
N THR A 76 -0.29 13.75 -1.71
CA THR A 76 0.13 15.09 -1.25
C THR A 76 1.33 15.65 -1.99
N ARG A 77 2.08 14.84 -2.75
CA ARG A 77 3.21 15.30 -3.58
C ARG A 77 2.84 15.49 -5.05
N SER A 78 1.58 15.30 -5.41
CA SER A 78 1.15 15.48 -6.79
C SER A 78 1.24 16.93 -7.21
N LYS A 79 1.85 17.20 -8.37
CA LYS A 79 1.89 18.54 -8.97
C LYS A 79 0.54 18.97 -9.56
N ASN A 80 -0.34 18.00 -9.82
CA ASN A 80 -1.61 18.18 -10.51
C ASN A 80 -2.82 18.20 -9.57
N VAL A 81 -2.59 18.04 -8.26
CA VAL A 81 -3.63 17.99 -7.24
C VAL A 81 -3.33 19.04 -6.18
N ILE A 82 -4.27 19.95 -5.97
CA ILE A 82 -4.17 20.94 -4.89
C ILE A 82 -5.06 20.44 -3.76
N ILE A 83 -4.48 20.26 -2.57
CA ILE A 83 -5.18 19.79 -1.38
C ILE A 83 -5.14 20.88 -0.32
N LYS A 84 -6.30 21.29 0.19
CA LYS A 84 -6.42 22.17 1.36
C LYS A 84 -7.02 21.38 2.51
N LYS A 85 -6.33 21.39 3.65
CA LYS A 85 -6.76 20.69 4.86
C LYS A 85 -7.47 21.66 5.79
N GLY A 86 -8.61 21.25 6.31
CA GLY A 86 -9.37 21.92 7.36
C GLY A 86 -10.30 20.91 8.04
N PRO A 87 -11.44 21.35 8.59
CA PRO A 87 -12.52 20.46 9.02
C PRO A 87 -13.02 19.53 7.89
N GLU A 88 -12.87 20.00 6.66
CA GLU A 88 -13.03 19.24 5.43
C GLU A 88 -11.72 19.27 4.63
N VAL A 89 -11.54 18.30 3.76
CA VAL A 89 -10.43 18.26 2.80
C VAL A 89 -10.97 18.67 1.43
N GLU A 90 -10.57 19.86 0.98
CA GLU A 90 -10.88 20.34 -0.36
C GLU A 90 -9.79 19.91 -1.35
N VAL A 91 -10.20 19.38 -2.49
CA VAL A 91 -9.31 18.88 -3.55
C VAL A 91 -9.67 19.49 -4.89
N MET A 92 -8.69 20.11 -5.55
CA MET A 92 -8.83 20.59 -6.93
C MET A 92 -7.92 19.78 -7.86
N VAL A 93 -8.51 19.20 -8.90
CA VAL A 93 -7.81 18.38 -9.90
C VAL A 93 -8.55 18.40 -11.23
N GLY A 94 -7.84 18.66 -12.34
CA GLY A 94 -8.42 18.61 -13.69
C GLY A 94 -9.68 19.47 -13.87
N GLY A 95 -9.72 20.65 -13.24
CA GLY A 95 -10.88 21.56 -13.28
C GLY A 95 -12.06 21.17 -12.39
N LYS A 96 -11.97 20.05 -11.65
CA LYS A 96 -12.99 19.59 -10.71
C LYS A 96 -12.65 20.02 -9.29
N ARG A 97 -13.71 20.17 -8.48
CA ARG A 97 -13.64 20.38 -7.02
C ARG A 97 -14.29 19.20 -6.32
N TYR A 98 -13.58 18.57 -5.40
CA TYR A 98 -14.11 17.60 -4.44
C TYR A 98 -13.95 18.15 -3.02
N VAL A 99 -14.89 17.81 -2.15
CA VAL A 99 -14.83 18.13 -0.72
C VAL A 99 -15.20 16.86 0.03
N PHE A 100 -14.33 16.42 0.93
CA PHE A 100 -14.52 15.22 1.73
C PHE A 100 -14.45 15.57 3.21
N PRO A 101 -15.18 14.87 4.10
CA PRO A 101 -14.90 14.89 5.53
C PRO A 101 -13.44 14.52 5.79
N SER A 102 -12.79 15.21 6.74
CA SER A 102 -11.39 14.91 7.07
C SER A 102 -11.17 13.45 7.50
N ASP A 103 -12.17 12.88 8.17
CA ASP A 103 -12.13 11.54 8.72
C ASP A 103 -12.30 10.44 7.65
N ASP A 104 -12.64 10.80 6.41
CA ASP A 104 -12.73 9.83 5.31
C ASP A 104 -11.45 9.81 4.47
N VAL A 105 -10.54 10.77 4.66
CA VAL A 105 -9.38 10.97 3.79
C VAL A 105 -8.11 10.37 4.41
N LEU A 106 -7.37 9.61 3.60
CA LEU A 106 -5.99 9.25 3.90
C LEU A 106 -5.05 10.03 2.99
N LEU A 107 -4.25 10.90 3.60
CA LEU A 107 -3.26 11.71 2.90
C LEU A 107 -1.93 10.95 2.79
N LEU A 108 -1.49 10.71 1.56
CA LEU A 108 -0.35 9.86 1.26
C LEU A 108 0.79 10.70 0.70
N ASN A 109 2.01 10.51 1.23
CA ASN A 109 3.22 11.21 0.80
C ASN A 109 3.80 10.68 -0.52
N ILE A 110 2.96 10.60 -1.55
CA ILE A 110 3.19 10.04 -2.88
C ILE A 110 2.71 11.03 -3.95
N SER A 111 3.19 10.87 -5.17
CA SER A 111 2.89 11.77 -6.29
C SER A 111 1.66 11.35 -7.08
N GLN A 112 1.36 10.05 -7.09
CA GLN A 112 0.21 9.41 -7.70
C GLN A 112 -0.34 8.33 -6.76
N THR A 113 -1.62 8.00 -6.90
CA THR A 113 -2.27 6.90 -6.15
C THR A 113 -2.38 5.63 -6.99
N SER A 114 -1.42 5.40 -7.87
CA SER A 114 -1.36 4.17 -8.67
C SER A 114 -0.88 2.99 -7.82
N ALA A 115 -1.17 1.78 -8.28
CA ALA A 115 -0.69 0.55 -7.66
C ALA A 115 0.82 0.57 -7.35
N GLU A 116 1.65 1.09 -8.27
CA GLU A 116 3.11 1.13 -8.11
C GLU A 116 3.56 2.02 -6.94
N GLU A 117 3.09 3.27 -6.87
CA GLU A 117 3.46 4.19 -5.78
C GLU A 117 2.87 3.73 -4.44
N LEU A 118 1.69 3.11 -4.45
CA LEU A 118 1.11 2.52 -3.25
C LEU A 118 1.92 1.31 -2.76
N SER A 119 2.37 0.42 -3.65
CA SER A 119 3.25 -0.69 -3.31
C SER A 119 4.57 -0.22 -2.69
N GLU A 120 5.21 0.80 -3.28
CA GLU A 120 6.44 1.39 -2.72
C GLU A 120 6.21 2.02 -1.34
N LEU A 121 5.12 2.77 -1.18
CA LEU A 121 4.77 3.38 0.10
C LEU A 121 4.51 2.32 1.18
N ILE A 122 3.72 1.29 0.85
CA ILE A 122 3.38 0.21 1.77
C ILE A 122 4.64 -0.56 2.16
N LEU A 123 5.52 -0.90 1.20
CA LEU A 123 6.80 -1.54 1.50
C LEU A 123 7.66 -0.67 2.43
N ALA A 124 7.74 0.64 2.16
CA ALA A 124 8.48 1.56 3.00
C ALA A 124 7.89 1.68 4.42
N ARG A 125 6.57 1.56 4.59
CA ARG A 125 5.92 1.49 5.91
C ARG A 125 6.20 0.16 6.61
N LEU A 126 6.06 -0.96 5.89
CA LEU A 126 6.28 -2.30 6.42
C LEU A 126 7.69 -2.44 7.00
N VAL A 127 8.72 -2.02 6.25
CA VAL A 127 10.13 -2.03 6.69
C VAL A 127 10.40 -1.12 7.89
N LYS A 128 9.54 -0.14 8.17
CA LYS A 128 9.68 0.69 9.37
C LYS A 128 9.02 0.10 10.61
N ILE A 129 7.94 -0.67 10.44
CA ILE A 129 7.15 -1.17 11.57
C ILE A 129 7.51 -2.60 11.98
N LEU A 130 8.16 -3.34 11.09
CA LEU A 130 8.53 -4.72 11.29
C LEU A 130 10.06 -4.83 11.41
N ASP A 131 10.51 -5.51 12.45
CA ASP A 131 11.92 -5.83 12.64
C ASP A 131 12.25 -7.12 11.88
N PHE A 132 12.98 -6.97 10.77
CA PHE A 132 13.37 -8.10 9.94
C PHE A 132 14.65 -8.73 10.49
N PRO A 133 14.66 -10.04 10.79
CA PRO A 133 15.84 -10.68 11.32
C PRO A 133 16.93 -10.76 10.23
N PRO A 134 18.23 -10.86 10.59
CA PRO A 134 19.35 -10.81 9.64
C PRO A 134 19.34 -11.90 8.56
N ASN A 135 18.60 -13.00 8.79
CA ASN A 135 18.43 -14.07 7.81
C ASN A 135 17.43 -13.72 6.70
N VAL A 136 16.64 -12.65 6.82
CA VAL A 136 15.78 -12.11 5.75
C VAL A 136 16.58 -11.10 4.93
N ARG A 137 16.71 -11.34 3.62
CA ARG A 137 17.52 -10.53 2.71
C ARG A 137 16.69 -9.57 1.87
N ILE A 138 15.56 -10.05 1.35
CA ILE A 138 14.71 -9.31 0.43
C ILE A 138 13.27 -9.34 0.93
N VAL A 139 12.61 -8.19 0.85
CA VAL A 139 11.19 -7.99 1.10
C VAL A 139 10.54 -7.46 -0.17
N GLU A 140 9.47 -8.09 -0.62
CA GLU A 140 8.65 -7.65 -1.74
C GLU A 140 7.19 -7.52 -1.30
N VAL A 141 6.55 -6.44 -1.73
CA VAL A 141 5.11 -6.21 -1.52
C VAL A 141 4.46 -6.10 -2.88
N GLY A 142 3.38 -6.86 -3.07
CA GLY A 142 2.52 -6.80 -4.25
C GLY A 142 1.18 -6.19 -3.90
N LEU A 143 0.68 -5.27 -4.72
CA LEU A 143 -0.65 -4.69 -4.55
C LEU A 143 -1.49 -4.91 -5.81
N ASP A 144 -2.62 -5.56 -5.63
CA ASP A 144 -3.64 -5.71 -6.67
C ASP A 144 -4.62 -4.55 -6.60
N GLU A 145 -4.86 -3.84 -7.70
CA GLU A 145 -6.04 -2.95 -7.85
C GLU A 145 -7.28 -3.72 -8.32
N GLU A 146 -7.05 -4.76 -9.12
CA GLU A 146 -8.06 -5.69 -9.61
C GLU A 146 -7.42 -7.08 -9.67
N ARG A 147 -8.23 -8.13 -9.47
CA ARG A 147 -7.73 -9.51 -9.49
C ARG A 147 -6.98 -9.79 -10.79
N GLY A 148 -5.75 -10.26 -10.65
CA GLY A 148 -4.87 -10.61 -11.77
C GLY A 148 -3.99 -9.47 -12.29
N GLN A 149 -4.00 -8.29 -11.67
CA GLN A 149 -3.14 -7.15 -12.02
C GLN A 149 -2.41 -6.66 -10.76
N THR A 150 -1.11 -6.99 -10.65
CA THR A 150 -0.31 -6.70 -9.43
C THR A 150 0.88 -5.80 -9.74
N ALA A 151 1.06 -4.73 -8.97
CA ALA A 151 2.29 -3.96 -8.95
C ALA A 151 3.18 -4.40 -7.77
N TRP A 152 4.43 -4.76 -8.05
CA TRP A 152 5.38 -5.23 -7.03
C TRP A 152 6.46 -4.18 -6.75
N ALA A 153 6.66 -3.87 -5.46
CA ALA A 153 7.82 -3.12 -4.97
C ALA A 153 8.77 -4.08 -4.24
N LYS A 154 10.08 -3.82 -4.34
CA LYS A 154 11.14 -4.66 -3.77
C LYS A 154 12.13 -3.83 -2.96
N ARG A 155 12.63 -4.40 -1.85
CA ARG A 155 13.70 -3.80 -1.04
C ARG A 155 14.62 -4.86 -0.43
N GLU A 156 15.91 -4.58 -0.42
CA GLU A 156 16.89 -5.32 0.37
C GLU A 156 16.91 -4.75 1.80
N VAL A 157 16.87 -5.63 2.80
CA VAL A 157 16.72 -5.25 4.23
C VAL A 157 17.86 -5.71 5.13
N ALA A 158 18.76 -6.55 4.63
CA ALA A 158 19.93 -7.00 5.37
C ALA A 158 21.20 -6.89 4.51
N ASP A 159 22.25 -6.31 5.09
CA ASP A 159 23.65 -6.50 4.67
C ASP A 159 24.22 -7.79 5.28
#